data_AF-A0A086J9L6-F1
#
_entry.id   AF-A0A086J9L6-F1
#
_cell.length_a   1.000
_cell.length_b   1.000
_cell.length_c   1.000
_cell.angle_alpha   90.00
_cell.angle_beta   90.00
_cell.angle_gamma   90.00
#
_symmetry.space_group_name_H-M   'P 1'
#
loop_
_entity.id
_entity.type
_entity.pdbx_description
1 polymer ?
#
loop_
_entity_poly.entity_id
_entity_poly.type
_entity_poly.pdbx_seq_one_letter_code
_entity_poly.pdbx_strand_id
1 'polypeptide(L)'
;MDSAAVWSDESEDVATAELAGLSASDLRMRTSMIDSEVRILKSEVNRLRFELHSMQERIKDNREKIRLNRQLPYLVANVVELFDSEDAEEEEEDGAVGDIDAQRKGKCVVIKTSTRQ
;
A
#
# COMPACT_ATOMS: atom_id res chain seq x y z
N MET A 1 21.79 3.62 6.68
CA MET A 1 22.99 3.05 6.02
C MET A 1 24.02 4.14 6.01
N ASP A 2 25.11 3.96 6.74
CA ASP A 2 26.16 4.98 6.90
C ASP A 2 26.89 5.20 5.58
N SER A 3 26.82 6.42 5.07
CA SER A 3 27.49 6.83 3.83
C SER A 3 29.00 6.70 3.91
N ALA A 4 29.59 6.73 5.12
CA ALA A 4 31.04 6.63 5.33
C ALA A 4 31.60 5.23 5.03
N ALA A 5 30.80 4.17 5.17
CA ALA A 5 31.25 2.80 4.91
C ALA A 5 31.37 2.48 3.40
N VAL A 6 30.70 3.26 2.54
CA VAL A 6 30.68 3.06 1.08
C VAL A 6 31.88 3.73 0.40
N TRP A 7 32.48 4.74 1.03
CA TRP A 7 33.64 5.49 0.53
C TRP A 7 34.91 5.17 1.33
N SER A 8 35.03 3.93 1.83
CA SER A 8 36.26 3.48 2.48
C SER A 8 37.36 3.22 1.45
N ASP A 9 38.62 3.40 1.84
CA ASP A 9 39.80 3.23 0.98
C ASP A 9 39.84 1.82 0.33
N GLU A 10 39.46 0.79 1.09
CA GLU A 10 39.35 -0.61 0.59
C GLU A 10 38.31 -0.79 -0.51
N SER A 11 37.20 -0.03 -0.48
CA SER A 11 36.17 -0.06 -1.53
C SER A 11 36.58 0.72 -2.79
N GLU A 12 37.40 1.76 -2.66
CA GLU A 12 37.95 2.50 -3.81
C GLU A 12 38.99 1.67 -4.56
N ASP A 13 39.83 0.91 -3.87
CA ASP A 13 40.83 0.01 -4.47
C ASP A 13 40.19 -1.12 -5.31
N VAL A 14 39.07 -1.69 -4.86
CA VAL A 14 38.33 -2.71 -5.60
C VAL A 14 37.67 -2.13 -6.85
N ALA A 15 37.05 -0.95 -6.74
CA ALA A 15 36.41 -0.28 -7.87
C ALA A 15 37.44 0.15 -8.92
N THR A 16 38.60 0.65 -8.50
CA THR A 16 39.67 1.07 -9.42
C THR A 16 40.32 -0.12 -10.13
N ALA A 17 40.45 -1.27 -9.47
CA ALA A 17 40.92 -2.51 -10.10
C ALA A 17 39.97 -3.04 -11.19
N GLU A 18 38.66 -2.96 -10.98
CA GLU A 18 37.66 -3.31 -12.00
C GLU A 18 37.67 -2.32 -13.17
N LEU A 19 37.83 -1.02 -12.90
CA LEU A 19 37.86 0.03 -13.91
C LEU A 19 39.13 -0.04 -14.79
N ALA A 20 40.25 -0.52 -14.25
CA ALA A 20 41.51 -0.66 -14.97
C ALA A 20 41.46 -1.71 -16.10
N GLY A 21 40.53 -2.67 -16.03
CA GLY A 21 40.33 -3.69 -17.06
C GLY A 21 39.37 -3.31 -18.19
N LEU A 22 38.63 -2.20 -18.07
CA LEU A 22 37.63 -1.77 -19.05
C LEU A 22 38.23 -0.85 -20.12
N SER A 23 37.68 -0.92 -21.34
CA SER A 23 38.04 0.05 -22.38
C SER A 23 37.41 1.42 -22.13
N ALA A 24 38.01 2.48 -22.68
CA ALA A 24 37.47 3.84 -22.56
C ALA A 24 36.06 3.99 -23.16
N SER A 25 35.67 3.14 -24.13
CA SER A 25 34.30 3.08 -24.66
C SER A 25 33.32 2.44 -23.68
N ASP A 26 33.73 1.37 -23.00
CA ASP A 26 32.86 0.67 -22.04
C ASP A 26 32.58 1.54 -20.82
N LEU A 27 33.58 2.29 -20.36
CA LEU A 27 33.42 3.28 -19.29
C LEU A 27 32.39 4.34 -19.65
N ARG A 28 32.45 4.90 -20.87
CA ARG A 28 31.48 5.91 -21.34
C ARG A 28 30.06 5.34 -21.44
N MET A 29 29.93 4.11 -21.90
CA MET A 29 28.63 3.43 -21.99
C MET A 29 28.03 3.20 -20.59
N ARG A 30 28.86 2.75 -19.64
CA ARG A 30 28.46 2.52 -18.25
C ARG A 30 28.06 3.81 -17.55
N THR A 31 28.79 4.90 -17.74
CA THR A 31 28.42 6.23 -17.21
C THR A 31 27.07 6.70 -17.76
N SER A 32 26.85 6.59 -19.07
CA SER A 32 25.58 6.97 -19.71
C SER A 32 24.39 6.14 -19.21
N MET A 33 24.60 4.82 -19.01
CA MET A 33 23.58 3.93 -18.46
C MET A 33 23.22 4.32 -17.02
N ILE A 34 24.22 4.56 -16.16
CA ILE A 34 24.02 5.00 -14.78
C ILE A 34 23.31 6.35 -14.74
N ASP A 35 23.67 7.31 -15.59
CA ASP A 35 22.99 8.62 -15.66
C ASP A 35 21.52 8.47 -16.06
N SER A 36 21.22 7.57 -17.00
CA SER A 36 19.84 7.26 -17.40
C SER A 36 19.04 6.63 -16.26
N GLU A 37 19.65 5.72 -15.51
CA GLU A 37 19.03 5.04 -14.37
C GLU A 37 18.78 6.01 -13.22
N VAL A 38 19.76 6.84 -12.87
CA VAL A 38 19.62 7.91 -11.87
C VAL A 38 18.48 8.86 -12.23
N ARG A 39 18.27 9.16 -13.52
CA ARG A 39 17.17 10.01 -13.97
C ARG A 39 15.81 9.35 -13.75
N ILE A 40 15.69 8.06 -14.07
CA ILE A 40 14.46 7.28 -13.86
C ILE A 40 14.17 7.17 -12.36
N LEU A 41 15.16 6.78 -11.55
CA LEU A 41 15.03 6.64 -10.10
C LEU A 41 14.63 7.96 -9.43
N LYS A 42 15.20 9.10 -9.85
CA LYS A 42 14.78 10.42 -9.35
C LYS A 42 13.31 10.72 -9.67
N SER A 43 12.85 10.35 -10.87
CA SER A 43 11.44 10.54 -11.25
C SER A 43 10.50 9.65 -10.41
N GLU A 44 10.91 8.41 -10.15
CA GLU A 44 10.14 7.46 -9.36
C GLU A 44 10.08 7.84 -7.88
N VAL A 45 11.19 8.30 -7.29
CA VAL A 45 11.21 8.83 -5.93
C VAL A 45 10.22 9.99 -5.79
N ASN A 46 10.17 10.90 -6.76
CA ASN A 46 9.22 12.01 -6.72
C ASN A 46 7.77 11.56 -6.87
N ARG A 47 7.49 10.58 -7.75
CA ARG A 47 6.17 9.97 -7.88
C ARG A 47 5.72 9.33 -6.58
N LEU A 48 6.56 8.48 -5.98
CA LEU A 48 6.26 7.81 -4.71
C LEU A 48 6.07 8.80 -3.57
N ARG A 49 6.84 9.89 -3.52
CA ARG A 49 6.65 10.97 -2.53
C ARG A 49 5.27 11.61 -2.65
N PHE A 50 4.80 11.89 -3.87
CA PHE A 50 3.48 12.46 -4.09
C PHE A 50 2.37 11.47 -3.70
N GLU A 51 2.49 10.21 -4.11
CA GLU A 51 1.53 9.15 -3.73
C GLU A 51 1.46 8.99 -2.20
N LEU A 52 2.62 8.95 -1.54
CA LEU A 52 2.71 8.87 -0.08
C LEU A 52 2.01 10.07 0.58
N HIS A 53 2.24 11.29 0.08
CA HIS A 53 1.59 12.48 0.61
C HIS A 53 0.07 12.43 0.44
N SER A 54 -0.41 12.05 -0.74
CA SER A 54 -1.84 11.87 -1.02
C SER A 54 -2.48 10.80 -0.12
N MET A 55 -1.80 9.67 0.12
CA MET A 55 -2.28 8.65 1.04
C MET A 55 -2.31 9.14 2.49
N GLN A 56 -1.32 9.93 2.92
CA GLN A 56 -1.30 10.53 4.25
C GLN A 56 -2.46 11.50 4.47
N GLU A 57 -2.80 12.32 3.48
CA GLU A 57 -3.98 13.21 3.54
C GLU A 57 -5.26 12.40 3.64
N ARG A 58 -5.44 11.36 2.80
CA ARG A 58 -6.59 10.46 2.89
C ARG A 58 -6.71 9.79 4.26
N ILE A 59 -5.60 9.39 4.87
CA ILE A 59 -5.59 8.82 6.22
C ILE A 59 -6.03 9.86 7.26
N LYS A 60 -5.56 11.10 7.16
CA LYS A 60 -5.97 12.19 8.06
C LYS A 60 -7.47 12.46 7.95
N ASP A 61 -7.98 12.58 6.74
CA ASP A 61 -9.41 12.81 6.49
C ASP A 61 -10.26 11.65 7.02
N ASN A 62 -9.84 10.41 6.76
CA ASN A 62 -10.56 9.23 7.26
C ASN A 62 -10.51 9.14 8.79
N ARG A 63 -9.37 9.47 9.43
CA ARG A 63 -9.28 9.54 10.88
C ARG A 63 -10.23 10.58 11.46
N GLU A 64 -10.35 11.73 10.80
CA GLU A 64 -11.28 12.77 11.22
C GLU A 64 -12.74 12.33 11.05
N LYS A 65 -13.09 11.69 9.92
CA LYS A 65 -14.41 11.08 9.74
C LYS A 65 -14.73 10.04 10.80
N ILE A 66 -13.76 9.18 11.16
CA ILE A 66 -13.91 8.21 12.24
C ILE A 66 -14.10 8.93 13.58
N ARG A 67 -13.35 10.01 13.85
CA ARG A 67 -13.46 10.80 15.08
C ARG A 67 -14.86 11.40 15.25
N LEU A 68 -15.42 11.97 14.18
CA LEU A 68 -16.77 12.55 14.18
C LEU A 68 -17.85 11.49 14.42
N ASN A 69 -17.73 10.32 13.78
CA ASN A 69 -18.65 9.21 14.01
C ASN A 69 -18.45 8.51 15.37
N ARG A 70 -17.29 8.71 16.00
CA ARG A 70 -16.97 8.18 17.34
C ARG A 70 -17.36 9.13 18.49
N GLN A 71 -18.32 10.02 18.26
CA GLN A 71 -18.80 10.90 19.32
C GLN A 71 -19.79 10.16 20.24
N LEU A 72 -19.59 10.29 21.55
CA LEU A 72 -20.50 9.77 22.57
C LEU A 72 -21.76 10.66 22.68
N PRO A 73 -22.91 10.12 23.12
CA PRO A 73 -23.15 8.75 23.61
C PRO A 73 -23.57 7.75 22.51
N TYR A 74 -23.29 6.46 22.71
CA TYR A 74 -23.70 5.39 21.78
C TYR A 74 -24.89 4.57 22.31
N LEU A 75 -25.69 4.04 21.39
CA LEU A 75 -26.66 2.98 21.68
C LEU A 75 -25.91 1.66 21.91
N VAL A 76 -26.22 0.98 23.02
CA VAL A 76 -25.61 -0.31 23.37
C VAL A 76 -26.45 -1.44 22.78
N ALA A 77 -25.80 -2.48 22.27
CA ALA A 77 -26.44 -3.67 21.73
C ALA A 77 -25.65 -4.93 22.12
N ASN A 78 -26.34 -6.07 22.12
CA ASN A 78 -25.74 -7.39 22.29
C ASN A 78 -25.59 -8.07 20.93
N VAL A 79 -24.48 -8.77 20.73
CA VAL A 79 -24.31 -9.65 19.58
C VAL A 79 -25.08 -10.95 19.85
N VAL A 80 -26.03 -11.28 18.97
CA VAL A 80 -26.87 -12.48 19.09
C VAL A 80 -26.27 -13.63 18.31
N GLU A 81 -25.90 -13.38 17.05
CA GLU A 81 -25.41 -14.40 16.14
C GLU A 81 -24.37 -13.81 15.18
N LEU A 82 -23.40 -14.64 14.82
CA LEU A 82 -22.37 -14.37 13.83
C LEU A 82 -22.55 -15.42 12.72
N PHE A 83 -22.65 -14.98 11.47
CA PHE A 83 -22.76 -15.87 10.32
C PHE A 83 -21.74 -15.46 9.27
N ASP A 84 -21.02 -16.42 8.70
CA ASP A 84 -20.09 -16.18 7.59
C ASP A 84 -20.81 -16.57 6.29
N SER A 85 -20.96 -15.63 5.36
CA SER A 85 -21.69 -15.85 4.10
C SER A 85 -20.90 -16.70 3.06
N GLU A 86 -19.99 -17.57 3.50
CA GLU A 86 -19.21 -18.44 2.61
C GLU A 86 -20.06 -19.58 2.00
N ASP A 87 -21.24 -19.85 2.55
CA ASP A 87 -22.17 -20.89 2.07
C ASP A 87 -23.06 -20.46 0.88
N ALA A 88 -22.82 -19.28 0.29
CA ALA A 88 -23.48 -18.87 -0.96
C ALA A 88 -22.68 -19.32 -2.20
N GLU A 89 -22.16 -20.54 -2.17
CA GLU A 89 -21.77 -21.26 -3.39
C GLU A 89 -23.03 -21.98 -3.91
N GLU A 90 -23.29 -21.83 -5.21
CA GLU A 90 -24.45 -22.35 -5.95
C GLU A 90 -25.69 -21.45 -5.97
N GLU A 91 -25.65 -20.41 -6.83
CA GLU A 91 -26.66 -20.16 -7.88
C GLU A 91 -26.30 -18.85 -8.61
N GLU A 92 -25.35 -18.94 -9.54
CA GLU A 92 -25.36 -18.03 -10.69
C GLU A 92 -26.45 -18.51 -11.64
N GLU A 93 -27.65 -17.93 -11.58
CA GLU A 93 -28.45 -17.78 -12.79
C GLU A 93 -29.45 -16.62 -12.69
N ASP A 94 -29.47 -15.84 -13.78
CA ASP A 94 -30.57 -15.00 -14.26
C ASP A 94 -30.62 -13.50 -13.85
N GLY A 95 -30.00 -12.68 -14.70
CA GLY A 95 -30.70 -11.64 -15.46
C GLY A 95 -31.32 -10.42 -14.76
N ALA A 96 -31.35 -10.35 -13.42
CA ALA A 96 -31.85 -9.20 -12.68
C ALA A 96 -30.69 -8.44 -12.01
N VAL A 97 -30.86 -7.13 -11.80
CA VAL A 97 -29.97 -6.34 -10.94
C VAL A 97 -30.09 -6.93 -9.52
N GLY A 98 -29.29 -7.95 -9.24
CA GLY A 98 -29.23 -8.62 -7.95
C GLY A 98 -28.81 -7.63 -6.88
N ASP A 99 -29.38 -7.76 -5.69
CA ASP A 99 -29.03 -6.94 -4.55
C ASP A 99 -27.53 -7.10 -4.26
N ILE A 100 -26.78 -6.01 -4.44
CA ILE A 100 -25.31 -5.99 -4.35
C ILE A 100 -24.85 -6.42 -2.94
N ASP A 101 -25.71 -6.29 -1.93
CA ASP A 101 -25.42 -6.74 -0.56
C ASP A 101 -25.49 -8.27 -0.40
N ALA A 102 -26.29 -8.97 -1.21
CA ALA A 102 -26.35 -10.45 -1.19
C ALA A 102 -25.09 -11.10 -1.81
N GLN A 103 -24.40 -10.39 -2.71
CA GLN A 103 -23.13 -10.85 -3.30
C GLN A 103 -21.90 -10.57 -2.44
N ARG A 104 -22.03 -9.85 -1.32
CA ARG A 104 -20.89 -9.59 -0.44
C ARG A 104 -20.57 -10.83 0.37
N LYS A 105 -19.57 -11.59 -0.11
CA LYS A 105 -18.82 -12.54 0.71
C LYS A 105 -18.24 -11.78 1.91
N GLY A 106 -18.81 -11.97 3.08
CA GLY A 106 -18.48 -11.19 4.27
C GLY A 106 -19.06 -11.78 5.55
N LYS A 107 -18.59 -11.24 6.67
CA LYS A 107 -19.08 -11.62 8.00
C LYS A 107 -20.32 -10.82 8.34
N CYS A 108 -21.40 -11.50 8.65
CA CYS A 108 -22.66 -10.92 9.06
C CYS A 108 -22.82 -11.02 10.58
N VAL A 109 -23.43 -10.00 11.19
CA VAL A 109 -23.67 -9.94 12.64
C VAL A 109 -25.11 -9.55 12.89
N VAL A 110 -25.85 -10.38 13.62
CA VAL A 110 -27.18 -10.04 14.13
C VAL A 110 -27.02 -9.41 15.51
N ILE A 111 -27.47 -8.17 15.66
CA ILE A 111 -27.41 -7.42 16.92
C ILE A 111 -28.80 -7.19 17.49
N LYS A 112 -28.92 -7.22 18.82
CA LYS A 112 -30.12 -6.82 19.56
C LYS A 112 -29.81 -5.62 20.42
N THR A 113 -30.47 -4.50 20.13
CA THR A 113 -30.26 -3.23 20.80
C THR A 113 -30.86 -3.19 22.21
N SER A 114 -30.38 -2.28 23.06
CA SER A 114 -30.95 -2.06 24.40
C SER A 114 -32.41 -1.61 24.37
N THR A 115 -32.86 -1.04 23.24
CA THR A 115 -34.26 -0.71 22.96
C THR A 115 -35.12 -1.91 22.56
N ARG A 116 -34.58 -3.14 22.65
CA ARG A 116 -35.25 -4.41 22.31
C ARG A 116 -35.68 -4.48 20.84
N GLN A 117 -34.98 -3.76 19.97
CA GLN A 117 -35.05 -3.85 18.51
C GLN A 117 -33.91 -4.72 18.01
#